data_AF-A0A1G7IAQ2-F1
#
_entry.id   AF-A0A1G7IAQ2-F1
#
_cell.length_a   1.000
_cell.length_b   1.000
_cell.length_c   1.000
_cell.angle_alpha   90.00
_cell.angle_beta   90.00
_cell.angle_gamma   90.00
#
_symmetry.space_group_name_H-M   'P 1'
#
loop_
_entity.id
_entity.type
_entity.pdbx_description
1 polymer ?
#
loop_
_entity_poly.entity_id
_entity_poly.type
_entity_poly.pdbx_seq_one_letter_code
_entity_poly.pdbx_strand_id
1 'polypeptide(L)'
;MNLLLLLSALLSALTGAVGVTRGTGVQQVVAGQAAVAQVQAARAPAVSSRPAQFLPRLFDVRHLAIFVAPMPRAIVPPYAGRRRE
;
A
#
# COMPACT_ATOMS: atom_id res chain seq x y z
N MET A 1 -35.30 38.44 -43.69
CA MET A 1 -35.86 37.91 -42.41
C MET A 1 -35.06 36.76 -41.78
N ASN A 2 -33.84 36.42 -42.26
CA ASN A 2 -33.07 35.27 -41.74
C ASN A 2 -31.77 35.65 -40.99
N LEU A 3 -31.28 36.88 -41.16
CA LEU A 3 -29.98 37.31 -40.61
C LEU A 3 -30.02 37.49 -39.09
N LEU A 4 -31.13 37.98 -38.55
CA LEU A 4 -31.33 38.14 -37.10
C LEU A 4 -31.49 36.78 -36.39
N LEU A 5 -32.14 35.81 -37.04
CA LEU A 5 -32.25 34.44 -36.53
C LEU A 5 -30.90 33.73 -36.50
N LEU A 6 -30.06 33.96 -37.52
CA LEU A 6 -28.71 33.40 -37.57
C LEU A 6 -27.81 34.03 -36.51
N LEU A 7 -27.89 35.35 -36.30
CA LEU A 7 -27.15 36.05 -35.25
C LEU A 7 -27.54 35.59 -33.85
N SER A 8 -28.84 35.44 -33.58
CA SER A 8 -29.34 34.96 -32.29
C SER A 8 -28.94 33.49 -32.02
N ALA A 9 -28.98 32.63 -33.03
CA ALA A 9 -28.47 31.26 -32.92
C ALA A 9 -26.95 31.23 -32.65
N LEU A 10 -26.17 32.10 -33.29
CA LEU A 10 -24.72 32.20 -33.09
C LEU A 10 -24.37 32.66 -31.67
N LEU A 11 -25.05 33.69 -31.17
CA LEU A 11 -24.91 34.20 -29.80
C LEU A 11 -25.32 33.15 -28.76
N SER A 12 -26.40 32.40 -29.02
CA SER A 12 -26.84 31.30 -28.14
C SER A 12 -25.85 30.14 -28.12
N ALA A 13 -25.23 29.79 -29.25
CA ALA A 13 -24.22 28.73 -29.31
C ALA A 13 -22.94 29.14 -28.58
N LEU A 14 -22.50 30.39 -28.76
CA LEU A 14 -21.30 30.92 -28.13
C LEU A 14 -21.45 31.05 -26.59
N THR A 15 -22.63 31.45 -26.12
CA THR A 15 -22.90 31.60 -24.68
C THR A 15 -23.26 30.28 -24.01
N GLY A 16 -24.02 29.40 -24.68
CA GLY A 16 -24.40 28.09 -24.16
C GLY A 16 -23.23 27.11 -24.02
N ALA A 17 -22.29 27.09 -24.97
CA ALA A 17 -21.14 26.19 -24.93
C ALA A 17 -20.12 26.55 -23.83
N VAL A 18 -20.00 27.83 -23.48
CA VAL A 18 -19.05 28.31 -22.46
C VAL A 18 -19.51 27.97 -21.03
N GLY A 19 -20.82 27.85 -20.80
CA GLY A 19 -21.37 27.45 -19.49
C GLY A 19 -21.16 25.97 -19.15
N VAL A 20 -21.24 25.09 -20.16
CA VAL A 20 -21.19 23.63 -19.97
C VAL A 20 -19.81 23.15 -19.50
N THR A 21 -18.73 23.79 -19.94
CA THR A 21 -17.36 23.36 -19.58
C THR A 21 -16.95 23.75 -18.17
N ARG A 22 -17.50 24.84 -17.61
CA ARG A 22 -17.20 25.27 -16.23
C ARG A 22 -18.01 24.48 -15.18
N GLY A 23 -19.24 24.07 -15.51
CA GLY A 23 -20.10 23.34 -14.58
C GLY A 23 -19.66 21.89 -14.33
N THR A 24 -19.17 21.20 -15.37
CA THR A 24 -18.78 19.78 -15.27
C THR A 24 -17.50 19.57 -14.47
N GLY A 25 -16.52 20.47 -14.60
CA GLY A 25 -15.27 20.40 -13.84
C GLY A 25 -15.47 20.55 -12.33
N VAL A 26 -16.33 21.49 -11.90
CA VAL A 26 -16.62 21.69 -10.47
C VAL A 26 -17.32 20.48 -9.87
N GLN A 27 -18.27 19.86 -10.59
CA GLN A 27 -18.95 18.66 -10.11
C GLN A 27 -18.01 17.45 -10.01
N GLN A 28 -17.10 17.27 -10.97
CA GLN A 28 -16.09 16.21 -10.90
C GLN A 28 -15.10 16.39 -9.74
N VAL A 29 -14.68 17.62 -9.45
CA VAL A 29 -13.80 17.90 -8.31
C VAL A 29 -14.50 17.60 -6.99
N VAL A 30 -15.75 18.01 -6.82
CA VAL A 30 -16.52 17.74 -5.60
C VAL A 30 -16.78 16.24 -5.42
N ALA A 31 -17.14 15.53 -6.50
CA ALA A 31 -17.31 14.08 -6.47
C ALA A 31 -16.00 13.35 -6.13
N GLY A 32 -14.87 13.79 -6.68
CA GLY A 32 -13.55 13.25 -6.38
C GLY A 32 -13.14 13.48 -4.91
N GLN A 33 -13.41 14.68 -4.37
CA GLN A 33 -13.13 14.98 -2.97
C GLN A 33 -14.00 14.16 -2.00
N ALA A 34 -15.28 13.97 -2.32
CA ALA A 34 -16.18 13.14 -1.52
C ALA A 34 -15.72 11.66 -1.50
N ALA A 35 -15.29 11.13 -2.66
CA ALA A 35 -14.77 9.77 -2.74
C ALA A 35 -13.48 9.57 -1.91
N VAL A 36 -12.55 10.53 -1.97
CA VAL A 36 -11.30 10.47 -1.18
C VAL A 36 -11.58 10.56 0.32
N ALA A 37 -12.52 11.41 0.74
CA ALA A 37 -12.91 11.54 2.14
C ALA A 37 -13.52 10.25 2.70
N GLN A 38 -14.36 9.56 1.92
CA GLN A 38 -14.92 8.26 2.30
C GLN A 38 -13.84 7.18 2.45
N VAL A 39 -12.85 7.16 1.55
CA VAL A 39 -11.73 6.20 1.62
C VAL A 39 -10.84 6.46 2.84
N GLN A 40 -10.61 7.74 3.20
CA GLN A 40 -9.85 8.07 4.42
C GLN A 40 -10.58 7.66 5.70
N ALA A 41 -11.90 7.86 5.78
CA ALA A 41 -12.68 7.46 6.95
C ALA A 41 -12.74 5.94 7.15
N ALA A 42 -12.71 5.16 6.06
CA ALA A 42 -12.69 3.70 6.11
C ALA A 42 -11.32 3.11 6.48
N ARG A 43 -10.23 3.90 6.38
CA ARG A 43 -8.87 3.44 6.67
C ARG A 43 -8.57 3.60 8.16
N ALA A 44 -9.11 2.70 8.98
CA ALA A 44 -8.58 2.50 10.32
C ALA A 44 -7.07 2.17 10.21
N PRO A 45 -6.19 2.78 11.02
CA PRO A 45 -4.79 2.39 11.03
C PRO A 45 -4.72 0.92 11.44
N ALA A 46 -4.37 0.05 10.49
CA ALA A 46 -4.09 -1.34 10.78
C ALA A 46 -2.95 -1.35 11.78
N VAL A 47 -3.26 -1.69 13.03
CA VAL A 47 -2.25 -1.88 14.07
C VAL A 47 -1.37 -3.01 13.58
N SER A 48 -0.17 -2.67 13.12
CA SER A 48 0.83 -3.65 12.73
C SER A 48 1.30 -4.34 14.01
N SER A 49 0.66 -5.45 14.34
CA SER A 49 1.09 -6.28 15.46
C SER A 49 2.37 -6.99 15.06
N ARG A 50 3.48 -6.64 15.69
CA ARG A 50 4.71 -7.42 15.55
C ARG A 50 4.51 -8.75 16.27
N PRO A 51 4.83 -9.90 15.64
CA PRO A 51 4.81 -11.17 16.35
C PRO A 51 5.81 -11.08 17.51
N ALA A 52 5.29 -10.98 18.73
CA ALA A 52 6.10 -11.04 19.93
C ALA A 52 6.30 -12.52 20.27
N GLN A 53 7.50 -13.03 20.02
CA GLN A 53 7.85 -14.37 20.47
C GLN A 53 8.09 -14.33 21.98
N PHE A 54 7.26 -15.06 22.72
CA PHE A 54 7.45 -15.21 24.16
C PHE A 54 8.68 -16.07 24.42
N LEU A 55 9.72 -15.47 25.01
CA LEU A 55 10.91 -16.18 25.48
C LEU A 55 10.69 -16.59 26.95
N PRO A 56 10.93 -17.86 27.32
CA PRO A 56 10.81 -18.30 28.71
C PRO A 56 11.80 -17.55 29.60
N ARG A 57 11.41 -17.26 30.85
CA ARG A 57 12.32 -16.64 31.82
C ARG A 57 13.31 -17.71 32.30
N LEU A 58 14.48 -17.27 32.78
CA LEU A 58 15.54 -18.19 33.23
C LEU A 58 15.06 -19.21 34.29
N PHE A 59 14.11 -18.80 35.13
CA PHE A 59 13.49 -19.68 36.13
C PHE A 59 12.65 -20.79 35.52
N ASP A 60 12.04 -20.57 34.35
CA ASP A 60 11.23 -21.56 33.64
C ASP A 60 12.12 -22.61 32.95
N VAL A 61 13.36 -22.23 32.62
CA VAL A 61 14.35 -23.10 31.94
C VAL A 61 15.06 -24.05 32.90
N ARG A 62 14.99 -23.84 34.23
CA ARG A 62 15.67 -24.71 35.21
C ARG A 62 15.20 -26.17 35.20
N HIS A 63 13.98 -26.40 34.72
CA HIS A 63 13.35 -27.73 34.62
C HIS A 63 13.47 -28.33 33.23
N LEU A 64 13.94 -27.57 32.25
CA LEU A 64 14.28 -28.11 30.95
C LEU A 64 15.56 -28.93 31.14
N ALA A 65 15.43 -30.26 31.00
CA ALA A 65 16.58 -31.13 30.87
C ALA A 65 17.47 -30.52 29.78
N ILE A 66 18.67 -30.09 30.18
CA ILE A 66 19.66 -29.55 29.26
C ILE A 66 19.94 -30.68 28.29
N PHE A 67 19.32 -30.63 27.12
CA PHE A 67 19.67 -31.52 26.03
C PHE A 67 21.13 -31.19 25.74
N VAL A 68 22.03 -32.09 26.16
CA VAL A 68 23.38 -32.14 25.64
C VAL A 68 23.20 -32.43 24.16
N ALA A 69 23.08 -31.37 23.36
CA ALA A 69 23.01 -31.51 21.92
C ALA A 69 24.30 -32.23 21.52
N PRO A 70 24.22 -33.39 20.84
CA PRO A 70 25.41 -34.03 20.33
C PRO A 70 26.09 -33.04 19.39
N MET A 71 27.27 -32.55 19.79
CA MET A 71 28.04 -31.63 18.98
C MET A 71 28.40 -32.36 17.68
N PRO A 72 28.00 -31.85 16.50
CA PRO A 72 28.31 -32.52 15.25
C PRO A 72 29.84 -32.60 15.11
N ARG A 73 30.37 -33.82 14.99
CA ARG A 73 31.80 -34.01 14.70
C ARG A 73 32.11 -33.37 13.35
N ALA A 74 33.22 -32.64 13.28
CA ALA A 74 33.70 -32.08 12.03
C ALA A 74 33.92 -33.21 11.01
N ILE A 75 33.13 -33.19 9.92
CA ILE A 75 33.34 -34.10 8.78
C ILE A 75 34.48 -33.51 7.98
N VAL A 76 35.70 -33.96 8.25
CA VAL A 76 36.88 -33.59 7.48
C VAL A 76 36.85 -34.36 6.17
N PRO A 77 36.83 -33.69 5.00
CA PRO A 77 36.86 -34.41 3.73
C PRO A 77 38.17 -35.16 3.56
N PRO A 78 38.18 -36.33 2.90
CA PRO A 78 39.35 -37.23 2.82
C PRO A 78 40.57 -36.61 2.13
N TYR A 79 40.39 -35.48 1.43
CA TYR A 79 41.45 -34.73 0.77
C TYR A 79 41.97 -33.54 1.60
N ALA A 80 41.35 -33.17 2.71
CA ALA A 80 41.75 -31.99 3.50
C ALA A 80 43.13 -32.12 4.16
N GLY A 81 43.63 -33.34 4.33
CA GLY A 81 44.97 -33.62 4.87
C GLY A 81 46.04 -33.89 3.83
N ARG A 82 45.71 -33.90 2.52
CA ARG A 82 46.72 -34.15 1.48
C ARG A 82 47.51 -32.86 1.26
N ARG A 83 48.77 -32.84 1.71
CA ARG A 83 49.75 -31.87 1.22
C ARG A 83 49.79 -31.99 -0.30
N ARG A 84 49.56 -30.86 -0.98
CA ARG A 84 49.81 -30.72 -2.41
C ARG A 84 51.32 -30.66 -2.57
N GLU A 85 51.93 -31.82 -2.79
CA GLU A 85 53.28 -31.93 -3.35
C GLU A 85 53.16 -32.04 -4.87
#